data_AF-A0A661XGB3-F1
#
_entry.id   AF-A0A661XGB3-F1
#
_cell.length_a   1.000
_cell.length_b   1.000
_cell.length_c   1.000
_cell.angle_alpha   90.00
_cell.angle_beta   90.00
_cell.angle_gamma   90.00
#
_symmetry.space_group_name_H-M   'P 1'
#
loop_
_entity.id
_entity.type
_entity.pdbx_description
1 polymer ?
#
loop_
_entity_poly.entity_id
_entity_poly.type
_entity_poly.pdbx_seq_one_letter_code
_entity_poly.pdbx_strand_id
1 'polypeptide(L)'
;MMRVTHTQNNYLCYLDTGAKTTREVAAHLDITVAVAGKMLHKLVNKGLVKSTNNRGAYGYLYRLAAPYEDLINSGLIVKDYHRNKGTAPKGNRITQEELEYVARLRKEGLTGRELNDRYHEEYPDRSTAGIANIVLKARRAKLCR
;
A
#
# COMPACT_ATOMS: atom_id res chain seq x y z
N MET A 1 -18.98 0.81 -16.51
CA MET A 1 -17.65 0.16 -16.61
C MET A 1 -16.93 0.34 -15.27
N MET A 2 -16.71 -0.73 -14.51
CA MET A 2 -16.19 -0.65 -13.14
C MET A 2 -14.66 -0.58 -13.14
N ARG A 3 -14.08 0.63 -13.04
CA ARG A 3 -12.61 0.79 -12.94
C ARG A 3 -12.14 0.33 -11.56
N VAL A 4 -11.08 -0.47 -11.50
CA VAL A 4 -10.48 -0.82 -10.21
C VAL A 4 -9.71 0.37 -9.63
N THR A 5 -9.66 0.46 -8.31
CA THR A 5 -8.93 1.53 -7.60
C THR A 5 -7.42 1.39 -7.78
N HIS A 6 -6.66 2.47 -7.59
CA HIS A 6 -5.18 2.41 -7.56
C HIS A 6 -4.64 1.37 -6.57
N THR A 7 -5.27 1.27 -5.39
CA THR A 7 -4.91 0.25 -4.40
C THR A 7 -5.13 -1.15 -4.94
N GLN A 8 -6.22 -1.41 -5.67
CA GLN A 8 -6.45 -2.73 -6.28
C GLN A 8 -5.42 -3.03 -7.37
N ASN A 9 -5.03 -2.05 -8.18
CA ASN A 9 -3.95 -2.22 -9.18
C ASN A 9 -2.62 -2.64 -8.55
N ASN A 10 -2.25 -2.09 -7.39
CA ASN A 10 -1.04 -2.52 -6.67
C ASN A 10 -1.04 -4.02 -6.35
N TYR A 11 -2.17 -4.54 -5.89
CA TYR A 11 -2.29 -5.97 -5.56
C TYR A 11 -2.21 -6.83 -6.81
N LEU A 12 -2.93 -6.45 -7.87
CA LEU A 12 -2.95 -7.20 -9.13
C LEU A 12 -1.57 -7.20 -9.81
N CYS A 13 -0.88 -6.07 -9.81
CA CYS A 13 0.49 -5.95 -10.34
C CYS A 13 1.48 -6.84 -9.57
N TYR A 14 1.37 -6.91 -8.24
CA TYR A 14 2.26 -7.79 -7.48
C TYR A 14 1.95 -9.27 -7.74
N LEU A 15 0.68 -9.63 -7.88
CA LEU A 15 0.24 -11.00 -8.20
C LEU A 15 0.56 -11.44 -9.64
N ASP A 16 0.82 -10.51 -10.55
CA ASP A 16 1.32 -10.81 -11.89
C ASP A 16 2.70 -11.48 -11.86
N THR A 17 3.51 -11.18 -10.85
CA THR A 17 4.85 -11.79 -10.66
C THR A 17 4.79 -13.25 -10.16
N GLY A 18 3.60 -13.79 -9.94
CA GLY A 18 3.37 -15.16 -9.47
C GLY A 18 2.46 -15.22 -8.24
N ALA A 19 2.11 -16.44 -7.85
CA ALA A 19 1.23 -16.67 -6.71
C ALA A 19 1.87 -16.19 -5.39
N LYS A 20 1.10 -15.51 -4.54
CA LYS A 20 1.55 -14.96 -3.25
C LYS A 20 0.60 -15.32 -2.12
N THR A 21 1.11 -15.46 -0.92
CA THR A 21 0.34 -15.54 0.32
C THR A 21 -0.11 -14.15 0.79
N THR A 22 -1.11 -14.09 1.66
CA THR A 22 -1.53 -12.83 2.31
C THR A 22 -0.37 -12.12 3.02
N ARG A 23 0.55 -12.88 3.63
CA ARG A 23 1.72 -12.33 4.34
C ARG A 23 2.70 -11.67 3.38
N GLU A 24 3.01 -12.31 2.26
CA GLU A 24 3.90 -11.73 1.24
C GLU A 24 3.31 -10.45 0.65
N VAL A 25 2.01 -10.43 0.35
CA VAL A 25 1.32 -9.22 -0.13
C VAL A 25 1.36 -8.12 0.92
N ALA A 26 1.09 -8.45 2.19
CA ALA A 26 1.13 -7.50 3.29
C ALA A 26 2.52 -6.89 3.49
N ALA A 27 3.58 -7.72 3.41
CA ALA A 27 4.95 -7.28 3.51
C ALA A 27 5.37 -6.39 2.31
N HIS A 28 5.00 -6.79 1.10
CA HIS A 28 5.32 -6.04 -0.12
C HIS A 28 4.68 -4.65 -0.14
N LEU A 29 3.42 -4.56 0.33
CA LEU A 29 2.66 -3.31 0.33
C LEU A 29 2.77 -2.52 1.65
N ASP A 30 3.55 -3.00 2.61
CA ASP A 30 3.75 -2.39 3.93
C ASP A 30 2.43 -2.07 4.66
N ILE A 31 1.56 -3.09 4.72
CA ILE A 31 0.23 -3.04 5.35
C ILE A 31 0.04 -4.24 6.28
N THR A 32 -1.04 -4.22 7.08
CA THR A 32 -1.35 -5.35 7.96
C THR A 32 -1.91 -6.55 7.17
N VAL A 33 -1.66 -7.77 7.68
CA VAL A 33 -2.20 -9.01 7.12
C VAL A 33 -3.73 -8.98 7.03
N ALA A 34 -4.40 -8.36 8.01
CA ALA A 34 -5.85 -8.22 8.02
C ALA A 34 -6.35 -7.32 6.87
N VAL A 35 -5.68 -6.19 6.59
CA VAL A 35 -6.01 -5.29 5.48
C VAL A 35 -5.76 -5.99 4.14
N ALA A 36 -4.61 -6.66 3.99
CA ALA A 36 -4.28 -7.42 2.81
C ALA A 36 -5.32 -8.53 2.54
N GLY A 37 -5.68 -9.29 3.58
CA GLY A 37 -6.67 -10.37 3.49
C GLY A 37 -8.06 -9.87 3.07
N LYS A 38 -8.53 -8.75 3.65
CA LYS A 38 -9.80 -8.12 3.24
C LYS A 38 -9.78 -7.71 1.76
N MET A 39 -8.68 -7.14 1.28
CA MET A 39 -8.57 -6.71 -0.12
C MET A 39 -8.48 -7.91 -1.08
N LEU A 40 -7.67 -8.92 -0.75
CA LEU A 40 -7.57 -10.15 -1.56
C LEU A 40 -8.92 -10.85 -1.66
N HIS A 41 -9.67 -10.96 -0.56
CA HIS A 41 -11.02 -11.53 -0.59
C HIS A 41 -11.97 -10.72 -1.49
N LYS A 42 -11.91 -9.38 -1.45
CA LYS A 42 -12.67 -8.53 -2.38
C LYS A 42 -12.28 -8.77 -3.85
N LEU A 43 -11.00 -8.94 -4.14
CA LEU A 43 -10.53 -9.22 -5.51
C LEU A 43 -10.94 -10.62 -5.99
N VAL A 44 -11.01 -11.60 -5.08
CA VAL A 44 -11.54 -12.94 -5.36
C VAL A 44 -13.04 -12.87 -5.68
N ASN A 45 -13.83 -12.17 -4.88
CA ASN A 45 -15.27 -12.02 -5.13
C ASN A 45 -15.57 -11.26 -6.42
N LYS A 46 -14.64 -10.43 -6.88
CA LYS A 46 -14.70 -9.75 -8.19
C LYS A 46 -14.22 -10.61 -9.36
N GLY A 47 -13.78 -11.85 -9.12
CA GLY A 47 -13.26 -12.74 -10.15
C GLY A 47 -11.90 -12.33 -10.73
N LEU A 48 -11.19 -11.38 -10.11
CA LEU A 48 -9.89 -10.89 -10.59
C LEU A 48 -8.72 -11.73 -10.05
N VAL A 49 -8.93 -12.40 -8.92
CA VAL A 49 -7.93 -13.22 -8.23
C VAL A 49 -8.54 -14.59 -7.93
N LYS A 50 -7.76 -15.65 -8.02
CA LYS A 50 -8.11 -17.00 -7.56
C LYS A 50 -7.31 -17.33 -6.30
N SER A 51 -7.97 -17.92 -5.30
CA SER A 51 -7.32 -18.45 -4.11
C SER A 51 -7.25 -19.98 -4.17
N THR A 52 -6.08 -20.55 -3.92
CA THR A 52 -5.88 -22.00 -3.75
C THR A 52 -5.39 -22.29 -2.34
N ASN A 53 -5.83 -23.42 -1.78
CA ASN A 53 -5.37 -23.83 -0.46
C ASN A 53 -3.89 -24.25 -0.55
N ASN A 54 -3.03 -23.67 0.29
CA ASN A 54 -1.62 -23.99 0.26
C ASN A 54 -1.38 -25.28 1.05
N ARG A 55 -1.18 -26.41 0.35
CA ARG A 55 -1.03 -27.72 1.00
C ARG A 55 0.24 -27.85 1.87
N GLY A 56 1.24 -26.98 1.66
CA GLY A 56 2.51 -27.02 2.38
C GLY A 56 2.66 -25.99 3.52
N ALA A 57 1.74 -25.03 3.64
CA ALA A 57 1.78 -24.02 4.69
C ALA A 57 0.36 -23.58 5.06
N TYR A 58 0.09 -23.30 6.34
CA TYR A 58 -1.19 -22.76 6.77
C TYR A 58 -1.53 -21.46 6.01
N GLY A 59 -2.53 -21.51 5.14
CA GLY A 59 -3.08 -20.34 4.45
C GLY A 59 -3.44 -20.57 2.98
N TYR A 60 -3.84 -19.48 2.32
CA TYR A 60 -4.19 -19.46 0.90
C TYR A 60 -3.07 -18.83 0.07
N LEU A 61 -2.85 -19.39 -1.13
CA LEU A 61 -2.09 -18.78 -2.21
C LEU A 61 -3.05 -18.06 -3.15
N TYR A 62 -2.74 -16.81 -3.49
CA TYR A 62 -3.52 -15.96 -4.37
C TYR A 62 -2.77 -15.77 -5.67
N ARG A 63 -3.47 -15.87 -6.80
CA ARG A 63 -2.94 -15.62 -8.15
C ARG A 63 -3.96 -14.90 -9.00
N LEU A 64 -3.53 -14.24 -10.08
CA LEU A 64 -4.47 -13.63 -11.01
C LEU A 64 -5.43 -14.68 -11.63
N ALA A 65 -6.68 -14.28 -11.84
CA ALA A 65 -7.70 -15.14 -12.43
C ALA A 65 -7.57 -15.26 -13.96
N ALA A 66 -7.02 -14.22 -14.59
CA ALA A 66 -6.70 -14.09 -16.01
C ALA A 66 -5.32 -13.44 -16.16
N PRO A 67 -4.62 -13.60 -17.30
CA PRO A 67 -3.39 -12.87 -17.60
C PRO A 67 -3.55 -11.36 -17.36
N TYR A 68 -2.53 -10.71 -16.82
CA TYR A 68 -2.59 -9.29 -16.48
C TYR A 68 -2.84 -8.40 -17.71
N GLU A 69 -2.31 -8.81 -18.88
CA GLU A 69 -2.55 -8.14 -20.15
C GLU A 69 -4.04 -8.11 -20.53
N ASP A 70 -4.81 -9.17 -20.26
CA ASP A 70 -6.24 -9.21 -20.52
C ASP A 70 -7.02 -8.27 -19.59
N LEU A 71 -6.54 -8.12 -18.35
CA LEU A 71 -7.13 -7.19 -17.38
C LEU A 71 -6.87 -5.72 -17.78
N ILE A 72 -5.75 -5.42 -18.43
CA ILE A 72 -5.50 -4.12 -19.07
C ILE A 72 -6.36 -3.97 -20.33
N ASN A 73 -6.38 -5.02 -21.17
CA ASN A 73 -7.30 -5.34 -22.27
C ASN A 73 -8.72 -4.79 -22.06
N SER A 74 -9.31 -5.25 -20.96
CA SER A 74 -10.69 -5.00 -20.58
C SER A 74 -10.96 -3.57 -20.05
N GLY A 75 -9.93 -2.72 -19.92
CA GLY A 75 -10.04 -1.40 -19.31
C GLY A 75 -10.39 -1.42 -17.81
N LEU A 76 -10.29 -2.58 -17.17
CA LEU A 76 -10.48 -2.75 -15.73
C LEU A 76 -9.28 -2.19 -14.95
N ILE A 77 -8.07 -2.33 -15.50
CA ILE A 77 -6.78 -1.90 -14.93
C ILE A 77 -6.21 -0.70 -15.72
N VAL A 78 -5.46 0.16 -15.05
CA VAL A 78 -4.77 1.30 -15.69
C VAL A 78 -3.57 0.79 -16.51
N LYS A 79 -3.54 1.11 -17.81
CA LYS A 79 -2.40 0.86 -18.71
C LYS A 79 -1.09 1.36 -18.07
N ASP A 80 0.01 0.66 -18.32
CA ASP A 80 1.36 1.08 -17.91
C ASP A 80 1.67 1.12 -16.40
N TYR A 81 0.91 0.41 -15.56
CA TYR A 81 1.31 0.23 -14.14
C TYR A 81 2.71 -0.40 -14.01
N HIS A 82 3.09 -1.23 -14.98
CA HIS A 82 4.41 -1.84 -15.09
C HIS A 82 5.51 -0.83 -15.41
N ARG A 83 5.22 0.29 -16.05
CA ARG A 83 6.21 1.33 -16.37
C ARG A 83 6.49 2.27 -15.20
N ASN A 84 5.61 2.27 -14.20
CA ASN A 84 5.90 2.84 -12.88
C ASN A 84 6.59 1.83 -11.93
N LYS A 85 7.13 0.70 -12.42
CA LYS A 85 7.87 -0.34 -11.65
C LYS A 85 9.24 0.10 -11.10
N GLY A 86 9.47 1.39 -10.88
CA GLY A 86 10.53 1.90 -10.01
C GLY A 86 9.99 2.61 -8.77
N THR A 87 8.68 2.83 -8.71
CA THR A 87 8.05 3.69 -7.74
C THR A 87 6.67 3.11 -7.37
N ALA A 88 6.61 2.40 -6.23
CA ALA A 88 5.58 2.85 -5.28
C ALA A 88 5.71 4.37 -5.28
N PRO A 89 4.66 5.18 -5.58
CA PRO A 89 4.82 6.60 -5.86
C PRO A 89 5.81 7.13 -4.82
N LYS A 90 6.98 7.63 -5.25
CA LYS A 90 8.12 7.87 -4.33
C LYS A 90 7.68 8.69 -3.12
N GLY A 91 6.60 9.46 -3.25
CA GLY A 91 5.88 10.15 -2.18
C GLY A 91 5.07 9.30 -1.18
N ASN A 92 5.11 7.96 -1.21
CA ASN A 92 4.39 7.10 -0.23
C ASN A 92 5.31 6.25 0.66
N ARG A 93 6.58 6.04 0.30
CA ARG A 93 7.50 5.30 1.18
C ARG A 93 7.96 6.23 2.30
N ILE A 94 7.46 6.01 3.51
CA ILE A 94 7.87 6.76 4.69
C ILE A 94 9.34 6.47 4.97
N THR A 95 10.20 7.47 4.87
CA THR A 95 11.64 7.35 5.13
C THR A 95 11.94 7.51 6.62
N GLN A 96 13.15 7.15 7.04
CA GLN A 96 13.60 7.36 8.41
C GLN A 96 13.70 8.85 8.76
N GLU A 97 14.17 9.68 7.82
CA GLU A 97 14.24 11.14 7.96
C GLU A 97 12.86 11.75 8.21
N GLU A 98 11.83 11.28 7.51
CA GLU A 98 10.45 11.72 7.72
C GLU A 98 9.93 11.37 9.13
N LEU A 99 10.30 10.19 9.64
CA LEU A 99 9.94 9.76 11.00
C LEU A 99 10.63 10.61 12.07
N GLU A 100 11.91 10.94 11.85
CA GLU A 100 12.70 11.77 12.76
C GLU A 100 12.23 13.22 12.74
N TYR A 101 11.94 13.75 11.54
CA TYR A 101 11.44 15.10 11.35
C TYR A 101 10.07 15.27 12.01
N VAL A 102 9.10 14.38 11.77
CA VAL A 102 7.78 14.48 12.43
C VAL A 102 7.89 14.31 13.95
N ALA A 103 8.83 13.48 14.42
CA ALA A 103 9.07 13.29 15.84
C ALA A 103 9.65 14.55 16.50
N ARG A 104 10.54 15.27 15.81
CA ARG A 104 11.05 16.57 16.25
C ARG A 104 9.92 17.60 16.40
N LEU A 105 9.08 17.75 15.36
CA LEU A 105 7.94 18.67 15.42
C LEU A 105 6.98 18.34 16.58
N ARG A 106 6.72 17.05 16.83
CA ARG A 106 5.91 16.60 17.97
C ARG A 106 6.55 16.92 19.33
N LYS A 107 7.89 16.84 19.44
CA LYS A 107 8.62 17.22 20.66
C LYS A 107 8.61 18.74 20.89
N GLU A 108 8.49 19.54 19.84
CA GLU A 108 8.28 20.99 19.90
C GLU A 108 6.84 21.37 20.32
N GLY A 109 5.94 20.39 20.46
CA GLY A 109 4.55 20.61 20.88
C GLY A 109 3.56 20.80 19.73
N LEU A 110 4.02 20.72 18.46
CA LEU A 110 3.15 20.88 17.29
C LEU A 110 2.15 19.72 17.18
N THR A 111 0.88 20.05 16.94
CA THR A 111 -0.20 19.06 16.76
C THR A 111 -1.21 19.52 15.70
N GLY A 112 -2.06 18.59 15.25
CA GLY A 112 -3.19 18.93 14.37
C GLY A 112 -2.77 19.65 13.09
N ARG A 113 -3.43 20.78 12.80
CA ARG A 113 -3.19 21.57 11.59
C ARG A 113 -1.79 22.18 11.56
N GLU A 114 -1.33 22.70 12.69
CA GLU A 114 -0.02 23.35 12.79
C GLU A 114 1.13 22.39 12.48
N LEU A 115 1.03 21.13 12.94
CA LEU A 115 1.98 20.09 12.57
C LEU A 115 1.94 19.81 11.07
N ASN A 116 0.75 19.71 10.47
CA ASN A 116 0.63 19.43 9.04
C ASN A 116 1.21 20.56 8.20
N ASP A 117 0.90 21.81 8.54
CA ASP A 117 1.37 22.99 7.82
C ASP A 117 2.90 23.05 7.88
N ARG A 118 3.49 22.91 9.08
CA ARG A 118 4.95 22.88 9.25
C ARG A 118 5.60 21.69 8.54
N TYR A 119 4.95 20.53 8.54
CA TYR A 119 5.48 19.36 7.87
C TYR A 119 5.47 19.50 6.33
N HIS A 120 4.45 20.18 5.78
CA HIS A 120 4.38 20.46 4.34
C HIS A 120 5.43 21.48 3.86
N GLU A 121 5.96 22.33 4.75
CA GLU A 121 7.07 23.23 4.39
C GLU A 121 8.30 22.43 3.94
N GLU A 122 8.57 21.29 4.58
CA GLU A 122 9.69 20.40 4.24
C GLU A 122 9.31 19.33 3.21
N TYR A 123 8.10 18.78 3.30
CA TYR A 123 7.61 17.69 2.47
C TYR A 123 6.27 18.06 1.80
N PRO A 124 6.27 18.92 0.77
CA PRO A 124 5.04 19.48 0.19
C PRO A 124 4.15 18.45 -0.51
N ASP A 125 4.74 17.33 -0.96
CA ASP A 125 4.01 16.27 -1.68
C ASP A 125 3.22 15.32 -0.76
N ARG A 126 3.32 15.47 0.56
CA ARG A 126 2.71 14.56 1.53
C ARG A 126 1.30 14.97 1.90
N SER A 127 0.30 14.24 1.43
CA SER A 127 -1.09 14.44 1.88
C SER A 127 -1.23 14.38 3.42
N THR A 128 -2.22 15.09 3.96
CA THR A 128 -2.58 15.06 5.40
C THR A 128 -2.75 13.64 5.96
N ALA A 129 -3.38 12.74 5.19
CA ALA A 129 -3.53 11.35 5.59
C ALA A 129 -2.19 10.59 5.62
N GLY A 130 -1.28 10.93 4.70
CA GLY A 130 0.10 10.45 4.70
C GLY A 130 0.84 10.89 5.95
N ILE A 131 0.78 12.18 6.30
CA ILE A 131 1.42 12.74 7.51
C ILE A 131 0.89 12.04 8.77
N ALA A 132 -0.42 11.84 8.89
CA ALA A 132 -1.01 11.11 10.02
C ALA A 132 -0.44 9.69 10.16
N ASN A 133 -0.19 8.99 9.04
CA ASN A 133 0.43 7.67 9.04
C ASN A 133 1.92 7.72 9.46
N ILE A 134 2.65 8.76 9.06
CA ILE A 134 4.05 9.02 9.49
C ILE A 134 4.10 9.24 11.01
N VAL A 135 3.21 10.09 11.56
CA VAL A 135 3.07 10.30 13.01
C VAL A 135 2.82 8.96 13.73
N LEU A 136 1.89 8.15 13.21
CA LEU A 136 1.56 6.86 13.81
C LEU A 136 2.74 5.88 13.80
N LYS A 137 3.52 5.85 12.71
CA LYS A 137 4.75 5.06 12.64
C LYS A 137 5.83 5.57 13.59
N ALA A 138 6.03 6.88 13.67
CA ALA A 138 7.03 7.49 14.58
C ALA A 138 6.71 7.17 16.05
N ARG A 139 5.42 7.18 16.44
CA ARG A 139 4.97 6.75 17.77
C ARG A 139 5.25 5.28 18.04
N ARG A 140 4.98 4.40 17.07
CA ARG A 140 5.27 2.95 17.20
C ARG A 140 6.76 2.66 17.33
N ALA A 141 7.59 3.45 16.66
CA ALA A 141 9.04 3.42 16.79
C ALA A 141 9.56 4.11 18.08
N LYS A 142 8.67 4.64 18.94
CA LYS A 142 8.98 5.37 20.18
C LYS A 142 9.83 6.64 19.97
N LEU A 143 9.74 7.27 18.80
CA LEU A 143 10.45 8.50 18.49
C LEU A 143 9.74 9.74 19.05
N CYS A 144 8.41 9.68 19.17
CA CYS A 144 7.57 10.73 19.76
C CYS A 144 6.37 10.14 20.52
N ARG A 145 5.71 10.96 21.35
CA ARG A 145 4.50 10.60 22.10
C ARG A 145 3.23 10.82 21.28
#